data_AF-Q2IME5-F1
#
_entry.id   AF-Q2IME5-F1
#
_cell.length_a   1.000
_cell.length_b   1.000
_cell.length_c   1.000
_cell.angle_alpha   90.00
_cell.angle_beta   90.00
_cell.angle_gamma   90.00
#
_symmetry.space_group_name_H-M   'P 1'
#
loop_
_entity.id
_entity.type
_entity.pdbx_description
1 polymer ?
#
loop_
_entity_poly.entity_id
_entity_poly.type
_entity_poly.pdbx_seq_one_letter_code
_entity_poly.pdbx_strand_id
1 'polypeptide(L)'
;MRTALAAGIALGVLASCRAVQTRQDFTPVSDADFGRLGPGQLGPVEPARADAAAARDAVARAKLRLQEAKREQGYAEADRTAAEADLQRAATEAKGANSAGDTAWKARAQELADTAGLHRQAAEAHLAFAKRLAEARQADLDAAEAHEVSAQARLEQAKLQALASAGVPAAGKYDARRFEAHVAKAVADEREAQARAAEAGRAAVAAEDGWRTLQRQWEARAQGRGGAG
;
A
#
# COMPACT_ATOMS: atom_id res chain seq x y z
N MET A 1 -7.75 -32.91 -60.72
CA MET A 1 -8.72 -33.65 -59.88
C MET A 1 -8.83 -32.86 -58.57
N ARG A 2 -9.87 -32.02 -58.35
CA ARG A 2 -11.15 -32.35 -57.67
C ARG A 2 -10.87 -33.16 -56.38
N THR A 3 -11.01 -32.66 -55.15
CA THR A 3 -12.20 -32.20 -54.38
C THR A 3 -11.72 -31.68 -52.99
N ALA A 4 -12.07 -30.48 -52.49
CA ALA A 4 -13.26 -30.06 -51.72
C ALA A 4 -13.25 -30.37 -50.19
N LEU A 5 -13.87 -29.45 -49.42
CA LEU A 5 -14.26 -29.43 -47.98
C LEU A 5 -13.30 -28.61 -47.07
N ALA A 6 -13.55 -27.35 -46.69
CA ALA A 6 -14.73 -26.63 -46.20
C ALA A 6 -15.27 -27.13 -44.84
N ALA A 7 -14.74 -26.55 -43.75
CA ALA A 7 -15.34 -26.44 -42.41
C ALA A 7 -14.83 -25.10 -41.84
N GLY A 8 -15.63 -24.07 -41.57
CA GLY A 8 -16.92 -24.08 -40.90
C GLY A 8 -16.73 -23.62 -39.45
N ILE A 9 -16.06 -22.48 -39.21
CA ILE A 9 -15.91 -21.91 -37.86
C ILE A 9 -17.08 -20.94 -37.63
N ALA A 10 -18.05 -21.41 -36.85
CA ALA A 10 -19.16 -20.62 -36.36
C ALA A 10 -18.64 -19.59 -35.34
N LEU A 11 -18.71 -18.31 -35.71
CA LEU A 11 -18.54 -17.18 -34.79
C LEU A 11 -19.78 -17.11 -33.89
N GLY A 12 -19.67 -17.70 -32.70
CA GLY A 12 -20.62 -17.51 -31.61
C GLY A 12 -20.51 -16.08 -31.08
N VAL A 13 -21.41 -15.21 -31.53
CA VAL A 13 -21.65 -13.91 -30.92
C VAL A 13 -22.29 -14.16 -29.56
N LEU A 14 -21.46 -14.26 -28.52
CA LEU A 14 -21.93 -14.19 -27.14
C LEU A 14 -22.44 -12.77 -26.90
N ALA A 15 -23.76 -12.62 -27.03
CA ALA A 15 -24.51 -11.49 -26.56
C ALA A 15 -24.25 -11.31 -25.06
N SER A 16 -23.30 -10.45 -24.73
CA SER A 16 -23.09 -9.99 -23.38
C SER A 16 -24.28 -9.09 -23.01
N CYS A 17 -25.27 -9.69 -22.34
CA CYS A 17 -26.27 -8.97 -21.58
C CYS A 17 -25.54 -8.14 -20.53
N ARG A 18 -25.17 -6.92 -20.92
CA ARG A 18 -24.69 -5.88 -20.03
C ARG A 18 -25.91 -5.44 -19.22
N ALA A 19 -26.17 -6.15 -18.12
CA ALA A 19 -27.13 -5.74 -17.13
C ALA A 19 -26.73 -4.32 -16.71
N VAL A 20 -27.52 -3.34 -17.14
CA VAL A 20 -27.49 -1.99 -16.57
C VAL A 20 -27.96 -2.17 -15.13
N GLN A 21 -27.02 -2.45 -14.24
CA GLN A 21 -27.20 -2.22 -12.82
C GLN A 21 -27.39 -0.72 -12.68
N THR A 22 -28.65 -0.30 -12.65
CA THR A 22 -29.04 0.97 -12.07
C THR A 22 -28.42 1.00 -10.68
N ARG A 23 -27.32 1.76 -10.52
CA ARG A 23 -26.81 2.12 -9.19
C ARG A 23 -27.98 2.82 -8.50
N GLN A 24 -28.68 2.11 -7.63
CA GLN A 24 -29.64 2.74 -6.76
C GLN A 24 -28.82 3.46 -5.70
N ASP A 25 -28.77 4.77 -5.80
CA ASP A 25 -28.01 5.62 -4.89
C ASP A 25 -28.50 5.43 -3.46
N PHE A 26 -27.58 5.12 -2.54
CA PHE A 26 -27.86 5.04 -1.11
C PHE A 26 -28.29 6.43 -0.61
N THR A 27 -29.41 6.49 0.12
CA THR A 27 -29.92 7.75 0.69
C THR A 27 -29.62 7.76 2.19
N PRO A 28 -28.68 8.61 2.68
CA PRO A 28 -28.35 8.70 4.10
C PRO A 28 -29.49 9.31 4.92
N VAL A 29 -29.41 9.19 6.25
CA VAL A 29 -30.36 9.89 7.13
C VAL A 29 -30.13 11.39 7.01
N SER A 30 -31.19 12.14 6.73
CA SER A 30 -31.11 13.59 6.52
C SER A 30 -30.95 14.29 7.86
N ASP A 31 -30.12 15.33 7.91
CA ASP A 31 -29.89 16.10 9.14
C ASP A 31 -31.18 16.68 9.74
N ALA A 32 -32.14 17.07 8.89
CA ALA A 32 -33.45 17.58 9.34
C ALA A 32 -34.31 16.54 10.07
N ASP A 33 -34.13 15.25 9.76
CA ASP A 33 -34.82 14.16 10.45
C ASP A 33 -34.08 13.78 11.72
N PHE A 34 -32.75 13.70 11.62
CA PHE A 34 -31.88 13.42 12.75
C PHE A 34 -32.00 14.48 13.84
N GLY A 35 -32.15 15.75 13.48
CA GLY A 35 -32.35 16.87 14.40
C GLY A 35 -33.67 16.84 15.18
N ARG A 36 -34.59 15.91 14.87
CA ARG A 36 -35.81 15.68 15.66
C ARG A 36 -35.56 14.83 16.91
N LEU A 37 -34.40 14.20 17.02
CA LEU A 37 -34.02 13.39 18.17
C LEU A 37 -33.62 14.26 19.36
N GLY A 38 -34.15 13.95 20.54
CA GLY A 38 -33.70 14.54 21.80
C GLY A 38 -32.36 13.95 22.27
N PRO A 39 -31.65 14.62 23.21
CA PRO A 39 -30.34 14.16 23.70
C PRO A 39 -30.34 12.72 24.26
N GLY A 40 -31.42 12.31 24.94
CA GLY A 40 -31.57 10.95 25.47
C GLY A 40 -31.80 9.86 24.40
N GLN A 41 -32.01 10.23 23.14
CA GLN A 41 -32.30 9.32 22.03
C GLN A 41 -31.07 9.08 21.13
N LEU A 42 -29.92 9.70 21.45
CA LEU A 42 -28.67 9.59 20.69
C LEU A 42 -27.79 8.40 21.10
N GLY A 43 -28.26 7.56 22.04
CA GLY A 43 -27.51 6.45 22.63
C GLY A 43 -26.70 5.59 21.63
N PRO A 44 -27.29 5.05 20.55
CA PRO A 44 -26.54 4.25 19.57
C PRO A 44 -25.65 5.07 18.64
N VAL A 45 -25.86 6.39 18.54
CA VAL A 45 -25.21 7.26 17.56
C VAL A 45 -23.87 7.78 18.07
N GLU A 46 -23.75 8.08 19.37
CA GLU A 46 -22.51 8.62 19.93
C GLU A 46 -21.31 7.67 19.78
N PRO A 47 -21.41 6.35 20.06
CA PRO A 47 -20.31 5.42 19.78
C PRO A 47 -19.92 5.36 18.31
N ALA A 48 -20.90 5.34 17.40
CA ALA A 48 -20.65 5.30 15.96
C ALA A 48 -20.03 6.61 15.44
N ARG A 49 -20.37 7.76 16.04
CA ARG A 49 -19.74 9.05 15.74
C ARG A 49 -18.29 9.07 16.21
N ALA A 50 -18.01 8.54 17.39
CA ALA A 50 -16.65 8.42 17.90
C ALA A 50 -15.78 7.50 17.00
N ASP A 51 -16.33 6.37 16.55
CA ASP A 51 -15.68 5.47 15.59
C ASP A 51 -15.37 6.18 14.25
N ALA A 52 -16.36 6.87 13.66
CA ALA A 52 -16.16 7.62 12.42
C ALA A 52 -15.11 8.74 12.56
N ALA A 53 -15.05 9.42 13.72
CA ALA A 53 -14.01 10.41 13.99
C ALA A 53 -12.62 9.76 14.12
N ALA A 54 -12.51 8.64 14.85
CA ALA A 54 -11.27 7.91 14.99
C ALA A 54 -10.75 7.35 13.66
N ALA A 55 -11.66 6.91 12.77
CA ALA A 55 -11.35 6.43 11.43
C ALA A 55 -10.76 7.55 10.55
N ARG A 56 -11.33 8.76 10.58
CA ARG A 56 -10.77 9.95 9.89
C ARG A 56 -9.35 10.27 10.35
N ASP A 57 -9.12 10.23 11.66
CA ASP A 57 -7.79 10.45 12.23
C ASP A 57 -6.80 9.34 11.79
N ALA A 58 -7.28 8.10 11.64
CA ALA A 58 -6.48 6.99 11.14
C ALA A 58 -6.04 7.21 9.69
N VAL A 59 -6.93 7.71 8.83
CA VAL A 59 -6.60 8.10 7.45
C VAL A 59 -5.51 9.18 7.43
N ALA A 60 -5.63 10.21 8.27
CA ALA A 60 -4.62 11.27 8.35
C ALA A 60 -3.24 10.72 8.76
N ARG A 61 -3.19 9.83 9.76
CA ARG A 61 -1.95 9.15 10.18
C ARG A 61 -1.38 8.24 9.09
N ALA A 62 -2.22 7.53 8.35
CA ALA A 62 -1.79 6.67 7.24
C ALA A 62 -1.17 7.50 6.10
N LYS A 63 -1.75 8.67 5.77
CA LYS A 63 -1.19 9.61 4.79
C LYS A 63 0.21 10.08 5.19
N LEU A 64 0.43 10.39 6.47
CA LEU A 64 1.76 10.78 6.96
C LEU A 64 2.78 9.66 6.79
N ARG A 65 2.44 8.42 7.18
CA ARG A 65 3.33 7.25 7.01
C ARG A 65 3.66 6.98 5.55
N LEU A 66 2.71 7.19 4.64
CA LEU A 66 2.96 7.08 3.20
C LEU A 66 3.95 8.14 2.71
N GLN A 67 3.83 9.39 3.17
CA GLN A 67 4.79 10.44 2.83
C GLN A 67 6.20 10.14 3.36
N GLU A 68 6.30 9.60 4.58
CA GLU A 68 7.57 9.15 5.16
C GLU A 68 8.20 8.02 4.33
N ALA A 69 7.40 7.02 3.91
CA ALA A 69 7.88 5.94 3.05
C ALA A 69 8.33 6.42 1.67
N LYS A 70 7.63 7.41 1.07
CA LYS A 70 8.06 8.03 -0.20
C LYS A 70 9.36 8.81 -0.04
N ARG A 71 9.57 9.46 1.11
CA ARG A 71 10.84 10.13 1.42
C ARG A 71 11.97 9.12 1.55
N GLU A 72 11.72 8.01 2.22
CA GLU A 72 12.69 6.90 2.33
C GLU A 72 13.07 6.34 0.96
N GLN A 73 12.10 6.19 0.05
CA GLN A 73 12.38 5.81 -1.33
C GLN A 73 13.32 6.82 -2.01
N GLY A 74 13.09 8.13 -1.83
CA GLY A 74 13.99 9.16 -2.36
C GLY A 74 15.42 9.08 -1.80
N TYR A 75 15.58 8.74 -0.52
CA TYR A 75 16.90 8.49 0.06
C TYR A 75 17.57 7.25 -0.54
N ALA A 76 16.84 6.16 -0.71
CA ALA A 76 17.35 4.94 -1.31
C ALA A 76 17.77 5.13 -2.79
N GLU A 77 17.06 5.98 -3.54
CA GLU A 77 17.44 6.35 -4.92
C GLU A 77 18.77 7.14 -4.96
N ALA A 78 18.94 8.06 -4.01
CA ALA A 78 20.20 8.80 -3.85
C ALA A 78 21.35 7.87 -3.45
N ASP A 79 21.12 6.96 -2.51
CA ASP A 79 22.11 5.96 -2.06
C ASP A 79 22.57 5.05 -3.20
N ARG A 80 21.62 4.51 -3.99
CA ARG A 80 21.94 3.73 -5.20
C ARG A 80 22.82 4.52 -6.16
N THR A 81 22.57 5.81 -6.33
CA THR A 81 23.37 6.68 -7.21
C THR A 81 24.78 6.90 -6.67
N ALA A 82 24.93 7.08 -5.35
CA ALA A 82 26.25 7.16 -4.71
C ALA A 82 27.03 5.85 -4.88
N ALA A 83 26.39 4.70 -4.67
CA ALA A 83 27.01 3.39 -4.82
C ALA A 83 27.44 3.09 -6.28
N GLU A 84 26.68 3.56 -7.27
CA GLU A 84 27.10 3.49 -8.68
C GLU A 84 28.34 4.34 -8.96
N ALA A 85 28.43 5.54 -8.37
CA ALA A 85 29.62 6.38 -8.48
C ALA A 85 30.85 5.72 -7.83
N ASP A 86 30.68 5.05 -6.69
CA ASP A 86 31.74 4.26 -6.04
C ASP A 86 32.25 3.15 -6.95
N LEU A 87 31.34 2.41 -7.58
CA LEU A 87 31.71 1.34 -8.50
C LEU A 87 32.49 1.87 -9.71
N GLN A 88 32.08 3.02 -10.26
CA GLN A 88 32.78 3.67 -11.36
C GLN A 88 34.18 4.15 -10.97
N ARG A 89 34.33 4.70 -9.75
CA ARG A 89 35.64 5.07 -9.19
C ARG A 89 36.53 3.85 -9.03
N ALA A 90 36.00 2.76 -8.48
CA ALA A 90 36.74 1.51 -8.30
C ALA A 90 37.19 0.90 -9.64
N ALA A 91 36.35 0.95 -10.68
CA ALA A 91 36.70 0.48 -12.02
C ALA A 91 37.83 1.32 -12.64
N THR A 92 37.83 2.63 -12.40
CA THR A 92 38.90 3.54 -12.86
C THR A 92 40.22 3.22 -12.16
N GLU A 93 40.19 2.99 -10.84
CA GLU A 93 41.36 2.60 -10.05
C GLU A 93 41.95 1.26 -10.54
N ALA A 94 41.09 0.26 -10.79
CA ALA A 94 41.52 -1.02 -11.35
C ALA A 94 42.17 -0.89 -12.73
N LYS A 95 41.66 0.00 -13.60
CA LYS A 95 42.28 0.30 -14.90
C LYS A 95 43.66 0.95 -14.73
N GLY A 96 43.80 1.87 -13.78
CA GLY A 96 45.09 2.47 -13.41
C GLY A 96 46.09 1.42 -12.95
N ALA A 97 45.70 0.57 -11.99
CA ALA A 97 46.54 -0.49 -11.44
C ALA A 97 46.99 -1.51 -12.50
N ASN A 98 46.08 -1.85 -13.43
CA ASN A 98 46.40 -2.71 -14.57
C ASN A 98 47.45 -2.10 -15.49
N SER A 99 47.37 -0.79 -15.74
CA SER A 99 48.28 -0.09 -16.64
C SER A 99 49.68 0.10 -16.06
N ALA A 100 49.81 0.26 -14.74
CA ALA A 100 51.10 0.45 -14.07
C ALA A 100 51.86 -0.85 -13.76
N GLY A 101 51.19 -2.01 -13.83
CA GLY A 101 51.84 -3.31 -13.61
C GLY A 101 52.18 -3.64 -12.14
N ASP A 102 51.86 -2.77 -11.19
CA ASP A 102 52.09 -2.98 -9.75
C ASP A 102 51.10 -4.00 -9.16
N THR A 103 51.62 -5.13 -8.69
CA THR A 103 50.83 -6.22 -8.11
C THR A 103 50.13 -5.84 -6.80
N ALA A 104 50.77 -5.03 -5.95
CA ALA A 104 50.17 -4.59 -4.69
C ALA A 104 49.07 -3.56 -4.93
N TRP A 105 49.22 -2.70 -5.94
CA TRP A 105 48.15 -1.82 -6.37
C TRP A 105 46.96 -2.58 -6.97
N LYS A 106 47.22 -3.58 -7.82
CA LYS A 106 46.16 -4.43 -8.40
C LYS A 106 45.33 -5.12 -7.32
N ALA A 107 45.97 -5.68 -6.30
CA ALA A 107 45.26 -6.32 -5.18
C ALA A 107 44.33 -5.33 -4.46
N ARG A 108 44.82 -4.14 -4.12
CA ARG A 108 44.02 -3.09 -3.48
C ARG A 108 42.86 -2.60 -4.36
N ALA A 109 43.11 -2.44 -5.66
CA ALA A 109 42.08 -2.01 -6.61
C ALA A 109 40.99 -3.06 -6.81
N GLN A 110 41.35 -4.35 -6.80
CA GLN A 110 40.37 -5.45 -6.84
C GLN A 110 39.50 -5.46 -5.58
N GLU A 111 40.11 -5.33 -4.40
CA GLU A 111 39.34 -5.23 -3.15
C GLU A 111 38.40 -4.02 -3.17
N LEU A 112 38.85 -2.88 -3.69
CA LEU A 112 38.02 -1.68 -3.89
C LEU A 112 36.79 -1.97 -4.76
N ALA A 113 37.00 -2.64 -5.90
CA ALA A 113 35.93 -3.05 -6.80
C ALA A 113 34.94 -4.01 -6.14
N ASP A 114 35.42 -5.01 -5.39
CA ASP A 114 34.54 -5.96 -4.70
C ASP A 114 33.66 -5.26 -3.65
N THR A 115 34.26 -4.38 -2.83
CA THR A 115 33.51 -3.64 -1.80
C THR A 115 32.51 -2.67 -2.42
N ALA A 116 32.87 -1.97 -3.50
CA ALA A 116 31.95 -1.09 -4.22
C ALA A 116 30.82 -1.88 -4.90
N GLY A 117 31.11 -3.08 -5.42
CA GLY A 117 30.10 -4.00 -5.96
C GLY A 117 29.09 -4.43 -4.88
N LEU A 118 29.57 -4.74 -3.68
CA LEU A 118 28.73 -5.10 -2.55
C LEU A 118 27.91 -3.91 -2.03
N HIS A 119 28.50 -2.69 -2.00
CA HIS A 119 27.78 -1.45 -1.68
C HIS A 119 26.61 -1.25 -2.65
N ARG A 120 26.85 -1.40 -3.96
CA ARG A 120 25.79 -1.28 -4.98
C ARG A 120 24.67 -2.29 -4.77
N GLN A 121 25.00 -3.54 -4.47
CA GLN A 121 23.99 -4.56 -4.20
C GLN A 121 23.14 -4.22 -2.96
N ALA A 122 23.77 -3.72 -1.89
CA ALA A 122 23.07 -3.27 -0.69
C ALA A 122 22.14 -2.08 -1.01
N ALA A 123 22.59 -1.09 -1.77
CA ALA A 123 21.80 0.07 -2.15
C ALA A 123 20.64 -0.28 -3.11
N GLU A 124 20.85 -1.21 -4.05
CA GLU A 124 19.78 -1.77 -4.90
C GLU A 124 18.71 -2.48 -4.05
N ALA A 125 19.13 -3.23 -3.04
CA ALA A 125 18.22 -3.88 -2.09
C ALA A 125 17.48 -2.87 -1.19
N HIS A 126 18.16 -1.80 -0.75
CA HIS A 126 17.54 -0.70 0.00
C HIS A 126 16.42 -0.05 -0.82
N LEU A 127 16.68 0.24 -2.10
CA LEU A 127 15.69 0.80 -3.01
C LEU A 127 14.50 -0.16 -3.23
N ALA A 128 14.77 -1.46 -3.36
CA ALA A 128 13.71 -2.46 -3.48
C ALA A 128 12.85 -2.50 -2.21
N PHE A 129 13.45 -2.49 -1.02
CA PHE A 129 12.75 -2.39 0.25
C PHE A 129 11.92 -1.10 0.35
N ALA A 130 12.50 0.06 0.06
CA ALA A 130 11.81 1.34 0.19
C ALA A 130 10.59 1.44 -0.74
N LYS A 131 10.67 0.88 -1.95
CA LYS A 131 9.52 0.74 -2.86
C LYS A 131 8.41 -0.14 -2.26
N ARG A 132 8.77 -1.31 -1.73
CA ARG A 132 7.81 -2.21 -1.05
C ARG A 132 7.20 -1.58 0.20
N LEU A 133 7.97 -0.80 0.94
CA LEU A 133 7.49 -0.03 2.08
C LEU A 133 6.45 1.00 1.63
N ALA A 134 6.71 1.75 0.56
CA ALA A 134 5.75 2.71 0.01
C ALA A 134 4.46 2.03 -0.48
N GLU A 135 4.56 0.89 -1.15
CA GLU A 135 3.41 0.05 -1.54
C GLU A 135 2.61 -0.40 -0.31
N ALA A 136 3.27 -0.88 0.75
CA ALA A 136 2.62 -1.29 1.99
C ALA A 136 1.91 -0.12 2.68
N ARG A 137 2.51 1.08 2.71
CA ARG A 137 1.87 2.27 3.30
C ARG A 137 0.72 2.82 2.45
N GLN A 138 0.76 2.62 1.15
CA GLN A 138 -0.41 2.91 0.30
C GLN A 138 -1.54 1.94 0.62
N ALA A 139 -1.26 0.64 0.76
CA ALA A 139 -2.28 -0.34 1.13
C ALA A 139 -2.85 -0.10 2.55
N ASP A 140 -2.02 0.34 3.51
CA ASP A 140 -2.48 0.78 4.83
C ASP A 140 -3.42 1.99 4.74
N LEU A 141 -3.14 2.95 3.85
CA LEU A 141 -4.01 4.09 3.60
C LEU A 141 -5.35 3.65 3.00
N ASP A 142 -5.32 2.79 1.98
CA ASP A 142 -6.53 2.26 1.35
C ASP A 142 -7.40 1.51 2.37
N ALA A 143 -6.78 0.76 3.29
CA ALA A 143 -7.47 0.07 4.38
C ALA A 143 -8.07 1.06 5.41
N ALA A 144 -7.37 2.14 5.74
CA ALA A 144 -7.89 3.18 6.62
C ALA A 144 -9.07 3.95 5.98
N GLU A 145 -8.99 4.24 4.68
CA GLU A 145 -10.09 4.89 3.94
C GLU A 145 -11.31 3.96 3.84
N ALA A 146 -11.10 2.66 3.60
CA ALA A 146 -12.18 1.68 3.62
C ALA A 146 -12.82 1.55 5.03
N HIS A 147 -12.01 1.62 6.08
CA HIS A 147 -12.50 1.65 7.46
C HIS A 147 -13.35 2.91 7.73
N GLU A 148 -12.92 4.09 7.26
CA GLU A 148 -13.73 5.33 7.35
C GLU A 148 -15.10 5.18 6.68
N VAL A 149 -15.14 4.60 5.47
CA VAL A 149 -16.40 4.32 4.76
C VAL A 149 -17.29 3.37 5.58
N SER A 150 -16.71 2.31 6.14
CA SER A 150 -17.46 1.36 6.98
C SER A 150 -18.00 2.00 8.26
N ALA A 151 -17.22 2.86 8.92
CA ALA A 151 -17.60 3.57 10.13
C ALA A 151 -18.71 4.59 9.83
N GLN A 152 -18.62 5.31 8.71
CA GLN A 152 -19.69 6.20 8.25
C GLN A 152 -20.98 5.43 7.93
N ALA A 153 -20.88 4.27 7.27
CA ALA A 153 -22.04 3.43 6.99
C ALA A 153 -22.74 2.94 8.30
N ARG A 154 -21.95 2.52 9.29
CA ARG A 154 -22.46 2.15 10.63
C ARG A 154 -23.08 3.35 11.35
N LEU A 155 -22.51 4.53 11.22
CA LEU A 155 -23.09 5.77 11.76
C LEU A 155 -24.46 6.06 11.14
N GLU A 156 -24.60 5.93 9.83
CA GLU A 156 -25.89 6.10 9.15
C GLU A 156 -26.92 5.06 9.61
N GLN A 157 -26.51 3.80 9.82
CA GLN A 157 -27.37 2.77 10.39
C GLN A 157 -27.79 3.11 11.83
N ALA A 158 -26.86 3.60 12.66
CA ALA A 158 -27.14 4.00 14.03
C ALA A 158 -28.13 5.18 14.09
N LYS A 159 -28.02 6.16 13.17
CA LYS A 159 -29.01 7.24 13.04
C LYS A 159 -30.40 6.70 12.73
N LEU A 160 -30.52 5.76 11.80
CA LEU A 160 -31.80 5.13 11.46
C LEU A 160 -32.38 4.37 12.66
N GLN A 161 -31.55 3.60 13.36
CA GLN A 161 -31.97 2.87 14.56
C GLN A 161 -32.46 3.83 15.66
N ALA A 162 -31.79 4.97 15.84
CA ALA A 162 -32.21 6.00 16.79
C ALA A 162 -33.58 6.60 16.42
N LEU A 163 -33.80 6.94 15.14
CA LEU A 163 -35.09 7.43 14.65
C LEU A 163 -36.22 6.42 14.87
N ALA A 164 -35.96 5.14 14.57
CA ALA A 164 -36.92 4.06 14.77
C ALA A 164 -37.24 3.85 16.26
N SER A 165 -36.22 3.85 17.12
CA SER A 165 -36.37 3.64 18.57
C SER A 165 -37.08 4.82 19.25
N ALA A 166 -36.90 6.03 18.73
CA ALA A 166 -37.57 7.25 19.19
C ALA A 166 -39.02 7.38 18.69
N GLY A 167 -39.51 6.46 17.86
CA GLY A 167 -40.85 6.52 17.28
C GLY A 167 -41.06 7.69 16.32
N VAL A 168 -39.98 8.21 15.72
CA VAL A 168 -40.08 9.33 14.77
C VAL A 168 -40.70 8.81 13.47
N PRO A 169 -41.85 9.33 13.01
CA PRO A 169 -42.53 8.81 11.81
C PRO A 169 -41.66 8.84 10.55
N ALA A 170 -40.72 9.77 10.51
CA ALA A 170 -39.79 9.93 9.41
C ALA A 170 -38.85 8.72 9.24
N ALA A 171 -38.66 7.87 10.26
CA ALA A 171 -37.92 6.61 10.14
C ALA A 171 -38.49 5.70 9.02
N GLY A 172 -39.83 5.70 8.84
CA GLY A 172 -40.51 4.89 7.83
C GLY A 172 -40.23 5.31 6.38
N LYS A 173 -39.59 6.46 6.15
CA LYS A 173 -39.18 6.89 4.80
C LYS A 173 -37.89 6.19 4.33
N TYR A 174 -37.17 5.53 5.23
CA TYR A 174 -35.91 4.85 4.96
C TYR A 174 -36.12 3.34 4.85
N ASP A 175 -35.41 2.71 3.91
CA ASP A 175 -35.40 1.25 3.77
C ASP A 175 -34.25 0.66 4.60
N ALA A 176 -34.57 0.04 5.74
CA ALA A 176 -33.59 -0.58 6.64
C ALA A 176 -32.69 -1.61 5.92
N ARG A 177 -33.23 -2.35 4.95
CA ARG A 177 -32.45 -3.37 4.20
C ARG A 177 -31.35 -2.73 3.36
N ARG A 178 -31.55 -1.49 2.89
CA ARG A 178 -30.51 -0.75 2.16
C ARG A 178 -29.38 -0.29 3.07
N PHE A 179 -29.69 0.10 4.30
CA PHE A 179 -28.66 0.43 5.29
C PHE A 179 -27.85 -0.80 5.68
N GLU A 180 -28.52 -1.93 5.92
CA GLU A 180 -27.86 -3.22 6.18
C GLU A 180 -26.96 -3.64 5.02
N ALA A 181 -27.45 -3.57 3.78
CA ALA A 181 -26.67 -3.89 2.59
C ALA A 181 -25.48 -2.93 2.40
N HIS A 182 -25.66 -1.64 2.70
CA HIS A 182 -24.59 -0.64 2.63
C HIS A 182 -23.47 -0.93 3.65
N VAL A 183 -23.83 -1.23 4.90
CA VAL A 183 -22.88 -1.64 5.94
C VAL A 183 -22.19 -2.94 5.56
N ALA A 184 -22.94 -3.96 5.12
CA ALA A 184 -22.37 -5.24 4.72
C ALA A 184 -21.36 -5.10 3.59
N LYS A 185 -21.66 -4.28 2.58
CA LYS A 185 -20.73 -3.96 1.50
C LYS A 185 -19.47 -3.26 2.02
N ALA A 186 -19.63 -2.19 2.80
CA ALA A 186 -18.49 -1.41 3.29
C ALA A 186 -17.56 -2.25 4.18
N VAL A 187 -18.11 -3.15 5.00
CA VAL A 187 -17.34 -4.10 5.82
C VAL A 187 -16.63 -5.15 4.96
N ALA A 188 -17.23 -5.60 3.86
CA ALA A 188 -16.57 -6.51 2.93
C ALA A 188 -15.38 -5.82 2.25
N ASP A 189 -15.56 -4.59 1.76
CA ASP A 189 -14.51 -3.78 1.14
C ASP A 189 -13.36 -3.50 2.15
N GLU A 190 -13.70 -3.16 3.40
CA GLU A 190 -12.74 -2.95 4.50
C GLU A 190 -11.87 -4.21 4.73
N ARG A 191 -12.49 -5.39 4.84
CA ARG A 191 -11.77 -6.65 5.06
C ARG A 191 -10.83 -6.98 3.91
N GLU A 192 -11.28 -6.75 2.68
CA GLU A 192 -10.46 -6.96 1.48
C GLU A 192 -9.23 -6.03 1.47
N ALA A 193 -9.43 -4.75 1.83
CA ALA A 193 -8.34 -3.79 1.94
C ALA A 193 -7.35 -4.13 3.06
N GLN A 194 -7.85 -4.58 4.22
CA GLN A 194 -7.00 -5.05 5.33
C GLN A 194 -6.17 -6.28 4.94
N ALA A 195 -6.74 -7.22 4.17
CA ALA A 195 -6.01 -8.39 3.68
C ALA A 195 -4.85 -7.99 2.74
N ARG A 196 -5.11 -7.05 1.81
CA ARG A 196 -4.07 -6.50 0.93
C ARG A 196 -2.98 -5.76 1.71
N ALA A 197 -3.35 -4.95 2.70
CA ALA A 197 -2.39 -4.25 3.55
C ALA A 197 -1.49 -5.24 4.31
N ALA A 198 -2.07 -6.30 4.86
CA ALA A 198 -1.31 -7.34 5.54
C ALA A 198 -0.34 -8.09 4.60
N GLU A 199 -0.75 -8.36 3.36
CA GLU A 199 0.11 -8.97 2.34
C GLU A 199 1.27 -8.06 1.93
N ALA A 200 0.98 -6.81 1.59
CA ALA A 200 1.99 -5.82 1.23
C ALA A 200 2.98 -5.59 2.40
N GLY A 201 2.49 -5.56 3.64
CA GLY A 201 3.33 -5.47 4.84
C GLY A 201 4.31 -6.63 4.96
N ARG A 202 3.87 -7.88 4.73
CA ARG A 202 4.78 -9.06 4.72
C ARG A 202 5.84 -8.96 3.62
N ALA A 203 5.47 -8.49 2.43
CA ALA A 203 6.41 -8.30 1.33
C ALA A 203 7.47 -7.23 1.66
N ALA A 204 7.08 -6.15 2.33
CA ALA A 204 8.01 -5.12 2.79
C ALA A 204 9.00 -5.65 3.84
N VAL A 205 8.54 -6.43 4.81
CA VAL A 205 9.41 -7.06 5.83
C VAL A 205 10.43 -8.00 5.18
N ALA A 206 9.99 -8.86 4.25
CA ALA A 206 10.89 -9.77 3.56
C ALA A 206 11.97 -9.02 2.75
N ALA A 207 11.61 -7.89 2.13
CA ALA A 207 12.57 -7.04 1.43
C ALA A 207 13.54 -6.35 2.40
N GLU A 208 13.06 -5.92 3.57
CA GLU A 208 13.89 -5.33 4.63
C GLU A 208 14.97 -6.30 5.12
N ASP A 209 14.60 -7.56 5.38
CA ASP A 209 15.53 -8.58 5.85
C ASP A 209 16.65 -8.85 4.84
N GLY A 210 16.30 -8.87 3.54
CA GLY A 210 17.26 -9.01 2.44
C GLY A 210 18.22 -7.83 2.38
N TRP A 211 17.70 -6.60 2.43
CA TRP A 211 18.51 -5.39 2.48
C TRP A 211 19.45 -5.35 3.68
N ARG A 212 18.92 -5.55 4.90
CA ARG A 212 19.71 -5.55 6.14
C ARG A 212 20.84 -6.60 6.11
N THR A 213 20.61 -7.73 5.45
CA THR A 213 21.64 -8.77 5.29
C THR A 213 22.79 -8.30 4.40
N LEU A 214 22.49 -7.73 3.24
CA LEU A 214 23.51 -7.18 2.33
C LEU A 214 24.24 -5.99 2.95
N GLN A 215 23.52 -5.13 3.67
CA GLN A 215 24.10 -4.00 4.38
C GLN A 215 25.13 -4.44 5.41
N ARG A 216 24.81 -5.44 6.26
CA ARG A 216 25.77 -5.99 7.23
C ARG A 216 27.01 -6.59 6.55
N GLN A 217 26.84 -7.27 5.41
CA GLN A 217 27.97 -7.84 4.66
C GLN A 217 28.87 -6.72 4.12
N TRP A 218 28.28 -5.66 3.56
CA TRP A 218 29.01 -4.49 3.08
C TRP A 218 29.78 -3.80 4.22
N GLU A 219 29.11 -3.50 5.34
CA GLU A 219 29.71 -2.85 6.50
C GLU A 219 30.87 -3.66 7.07
N ALA A 220 30.71 -4.98 7.23
CA ALA A 220 31.77 -5.86 7.69
C ALA A 220 33.00 -5.84 6.76
N ARG A 221 32.77 -5.86 5.43
CA ARG A 221 33.86 -5.79 4.43
C ARG A 221 34.52 -4.40 4.39
N ALA A 222 33.75 -3.33 4.59
CA ALA A 222 34.26 -1.96 4.64
C ALA A 222 35.11 -1.72 5.90
N GLN A 223 34.67 -2.20 7.07
CA GLN A 223 35.38 -2.07 8.34
C GLN A 223 36.67 -2.89 8.37
N GLY A 224 36.68 -4.08 7.76
CA GLY A 224 37.90 -4.89 7.60
C GLY A 224 39.02 -4.18 6.85
N ARG A 225 38.72 -3.14 6.05
CA ARG A 225 39.71 -2.31 5.37
C ARG A 225 40.35 -1.25 6.28
N GLY A 226 39.67 -0.82 7.34
CA GLY A 226 40.14 0.24 8.25
C GLY A 226 41.07 -0.25 9.37
N GLY A 227 41.12 -1.55 9.63
CA GLY A 227 41.92 -2.15 10.73
C GLY A 227 43.29 -2.68 10.35
N ALA A 228 43.72 -2.55 9.09
CA ALA A 228 45.00 -3.06 8.57
C ALA A 228 46.01 -1.94 8.21
N GLY A 229 45.80 -0.72 8.74
CA GLY A 229 46.68 0.43 8.57
C GLY A 229 47.61 0.66 9.76
#